data_AF-A0A0F9IX54-F1
#
_entry.id   AF-A0A0F9IX54-F1
#
_cell.length_a   1.000
_cell.length_b   1.000
_cell.length_c   1.000
_cell.angle_alpha   90.00
_cell.angle_beta   90.00
_cell.angle_gamma   90.00
#
_symmetry.space_group_name_H-M   'P 1'
#
loop_
_entity.id
_entity.type
_entity.pdbx_description
1 polymer ?
#
loop_
_entity_poly.entity_id
_entity_poly.type
_entity_poly.pdbx_seq_one_letter_code
_entity_poly.pdbx_strand_id
1 'polypeptide(L)'
;MPMYDEKYELEDDTAFTTDAYSTTEVNFGVTNPNVGRAGKFGMHVVVTTLFAGAASGIIFWVMHGAATAPTTKSVGRFMPVADLVAGFHFYVPGPHTLLQYCRAWYDLVSEAATAGKVTVWLGPNEDGAL
;
A
#
# COMPACT_ATOMS: atom_id res chain seq x y z
N MET A 1 -12.57 -12.31 1.29
CA MET A 1 -11.33 -11.56 1.53
C MET A 1 -10.18 -12.51 1.19
N PRO A 2 -9.17 -12.06 0.43
CA PRO A 2 -7.96 -12.84 0.21
C PRO A 2 -7.29 -13.17 1.56
N MET A 3 -6.55 -14.28 1.62
CA MET A 3 -5.80 -14.66 2.81
C MET A 3 -4.69 -13.62 3.05
N TYR A 4 -4.66 -12.98 4.21
CA TYR A 4 -3.56 -12.11 4.62
C TYR A 4 -3.15 -12.37 6.06
N ASP A 5 -1.86 -12.21 6.35
CA ASP A 5 -1.26 -12.40 7.66
C ASP A 5 -1.21 -11.06 8.39
N GLU A 6 -1.77 -11.02 9.61
CA GLU A 6 -1.84 -9.83 10.49
C GLU A 6 -0.46 -9.20 10.74
N LYS A 7 0.63 -9.98 10.73
CA LYS A 7 1.99 -9.44 10.89
C LYS A 7 2.47 -8.60 9.70
N TYR A 8 1.81 -8.74 8.56
CA TYR A 8 2.11 -8.01 7.33
C TYR A 8 1.03 -6.98 6.99
N GLU A 9 0.07 -6.76 7.88
CA GLU A 9 -0.92 -5.70 7.78
C GLU A 9 -0.28 -4.33 8.00
N LEU A 10 -0.72 -3.36 7.19
CA LEU A 10 -0.31 -1.96 7.23
C LEU A 10 -1.46 -1.05 7.65
N GLU A 11 -2.70 -1.38 7.25
CA GLU A 11 -3.93 -0.68 7.61
C GLU A 11 -5.11 -1.65 7.69
N ASP A 12 -6.03 -1.36 8.61
CA ASP A 12 -7.33 -2.04 8.74
C ASP A 12 -8.45 -0.99 8.75
N ASP A 13 -9.23 -0.93 7.66
CA ASP A 13 -10.33 0.03 7.45
C ASP A 13 -9.97 1.48 7.83
N THR A 14 -8.74 1.90 7.52
CA THR A 14 -8.19 3.18 7.94
C THR A 14 -8.58 4.28 6.95
N ALA A 15 -9.04 5.41 7.49
CA ALA A 15 -9.35 6.60 6.70
C ALA A 15 -8.10 7.46 6.44
N PHE A 16 -7.97 7.98 5.23
CA PHE A 16 -7.03 9.04 4.92
C PHE A 16 -7.60 10.00 3.86
N THR A 17 -7.30 11.29 4.02
CA THR A 17 -7.83 12.37 3.18
C THR A 17 -6.74 13.27 2.60
N THR A 18 -5.52 13.12 3.11
CA THR A 18 -4.31 13.79 2.62
C THR A 18 -3.19 12.79 2.53
N ASP A 19 -2.09 13.25 1.95
CA ASP A 19 -0.82 12.54 1.95
C ASP A 19 -0.45 12.00 3.34
N ALA A 20 -0.27 10.69 3.44
CA ALA A 20 -0.06 10.01 4.70
C ALA A 20 0.73 8.71 4.54
N TYR A 21 1.51 8.37 5.57
CA TYR A 21 2.11 7.05 5.70
C TYR A 21 1.11 6.10 6.34
N SER A 22 1.31 4.80 6.15
CA SER A 22 0.52 3.82 6.91
C SER A 22 0.73 3.95 8.41
N THR A 23 -0.31 3.64 9.18
CA THR A 23 -0.31 3.67 10.65
C THR A 23 0.68 2.69 11.27
N THR A 24 0.90 1.57 10.59
CA THR A 24 1.87 0.55 11.00
C THR A 24 2.95 0.34 9.93
N GLU A 25 3.98 -0.41 10.32
CA GLU A 25 5.06 -0.82 9.43
C GLU A 25 5.43 -2.28 9.69
N VAL A 26 5.87 -2.94 8.63
CA VAL A 26 6.34 -4.32 8.66
C VAL A 26 7.83 -4.34 8.94
N ASN A 27 8.24 -5.14 9.91
CA ASN A 27 9.64 -5.50 10.16
C ASN A 27 9.88 -6.94 9.72
N PHE A 28 10.69 -7.13 8.68
CA PHE A 28 11.02 -8.47 8.17
C PHE A 28 12.05 -9.23 9.02
N GLY A 29 12.67 -8.57 10.01
CA GLY A 29 13.66 -9.18 10.92
C GLY A 29 15.01 -9.50 10.27
N VAL A 30 15.19 -9.22 8.98
CA VAL A 30 16.44 -9.40 8.22
C VAL A 30 16.74 -8.15 7.42
N THR A 31 18.03 -7.86 7.18
CA THR A 31 18.46 -6.60 6.52
C THR A 31 17.93 -6.46 5.09
N ASN A 32 17.95 -7.55 4.31
CA ASN A 32 17.57 -7.55 2.90
C ASN A 32 16.61 -8.72 2.61
N PRO A 33 15.33 -8.62 3.01
CA PRO A 33 14.36 -9.69 2.83
C PRO A 33 14.09 -10.03 1.37
N ASN A 34 14.18 -9.03 0.46
CA ASN A 34 14.04 -9.18 -0.99
C ASN A 34 12.84 -10.04 -1.43
N VAL A 35 11.74 -9.97 -0.67
CA VAL A 35 10.53 -10.77 -0.90
C VAL A 35 9.86 -10.48 -2.26
N GLY A 36 10.05 -9.27 -2.80
CA GLY A 36 9.54 -8.87 -4.13
C GLY A 36 10.38 -9.34 -5.33
N ARG A 37 11.47 -10.10 -5.14
CA ARG A 37 12.43 -10.46 -6.21
C ARG A 37 11.81 -11.19 -7.42
N ALA A 38 10.64 -11.80 -7.27
CA ALA A 38 9.93 -12.47 -8.36
C ALA A 38 8.59 -11.80 -8.72
N GLY A 39 8.30 -10.60 -8.20
CA GLY A 39 6.97 -9.95 -8.33
C GLY A 39 5.84 -10.72 -7.65
N LYS A 40 6.19 -11.77 -6.88
CA LYS A 40 5.24 -12.67 -6.21
C LYS A 40 4.89 -12.24 -4.80
N PHE A 41 5.46 -11.15 -4.29
CA PHE A 41 5.10 -10.56 -3.01
C PHE A 41 5.10 -9.06 -3.15
N GLY A 42 4.08 -8.40 -2.61
CA GLY A 42 3.85 -6.98 -2.81
C GLY A 42 2.74 -6.46 -1.91
N MET A 43 2.30 -5.24 -2.18
CA MET A 43 1.27 -4.58 -1.40
C MET A 43 -0.08 -4.80 -2.04
N HIS A 44 -1.02 -5.29 -1.26
CA HIS A 44 -2.42 -5.37 -1.64
C HIS A 44 -3.16 -4.21 -0.98
N VAL A 45 -4.07 -3.62 -1.73
CA VAL A 45 -4.91 -2.53 -1.25
C VAL A 45 -6.35 -2.86 -1.60
N VAL A 46 -7.20 -2.91 -0.59
CA VAL A 46 -8.65 -3.01 -0.75
C VAL A 46 -9.25 -1.69 -0.31
N VAL A 47 -9.99 -1.06 -1.22
CA VAL A 47 -10.76 0.14 -0.90
C VAL A 47 -12.00 -0.31 -0.14
N THR A 48 -12.11 0.04 1.14
CA THR A 48 -13.27 -0.32 1.97
C THR A 48 -14.35 0.76 1.90
N THR A 49 -13.95 2.02 1.71
CA THR A 49 -14.83 3.16 1.44
C THR A 49 -14.28 3.97 0.28
N LEU A 50 -15.15 4.32 -0.68
CA LEU A 50 -14.77 5.08 -1.86
C LEU A 50 -14.07 6.40 -1.53
N PHE A 51 -13.14 6.82 -2.39
CA PHE A 51 -12.44 8.09 -2.24
C PHE A 51 -13.25 9.24 -2.85
N ALA A 52 -13.91 10.03 -2.01
CA ALA A 52 -14.73 11.17 -2.43
C ALA A 52 -13.89 12.45 -2.52
N GLY A 53 -14.21 13.34 -3.46
CA GLY A 53 -13.56 14.64 -3.58
C GLY A 53 -12.12 14.62 -4.15
N ALA A 54 -11.51 13.44 -4.31
CA ALA A 54 -10.24 13.34 -5.04
C ALA A 54 -10.47 13.59 -6.54
N ALA A 55 -9.68 14.49 -7.14
CA ALA A 55 -9.85 14.87 -8.54
C ALA A 55 -9.16 13.88 -9.51
N SER A 56 -7.90 13.54 -9.25
CA SER A 56 -7.07 12.76 -10.18
C SER A 56 -6.99 11.28 -9.80
N GLY A 57 -6.58 10.99 -8.56
CA GLY A 57 -6.31 9.64 -8.11
C GLY A 57 -5.27 9.62 -7.01
N ILE A 58 -4.76 8.44 -6.70
CA ILE A 58 -3.83 8.21 -5.59
C ILE A 58 -2.69 7.33 -6.09
N ILE A 59 -1.44 7.68 -5.75
CA ILE A 59 -0.30 6.79 -5.94
C ILE A 59 -0.03 6.09 -4.62
N PHE A 60 -0.14 4.76 -4.64
CA PHE A 60 0.18 3.92 -3.51
C PHE A 60 1.63 3.47 -3.62
N TRP A 61 2.48 3.96 -2.73
CA TRP A 61 3.91 3.67 -2.71
C TRP A 61 4.25 2.66 -1.61
N VAL A 62 5.11 1.71 -1.95
CA VAL A 62 5.85 0.92 -0.97
C VAL A 62 7.10 1.70 -0.59
N MET A 63 7.22 1.98 0.71
CA MET A 63 8.37 2.63 1.31
C MET A 63 9.22 1.59 2.04
N HIS A 64 10.54 1.75 2.05
CA HIS A 64 11.44 0.83 2.75
C HIS A 64 12.65 1.52 3.38
N GLY A 65 13.27 0.87 4.36
CA GLY A 65 14.42 1.42 5.07
C GLY A 65 15.10 0.42 6.01
N ALA A 66 16.32 0.77 6.42
CA ALA A 66 17.09 -0.04 7.38
C ALA A 66 16.69 0.21 8.85
N ALA A 67 15.90 1.26 9.09
CA ALA A 67 15.37 1.63 10.40
C ALA A 67 13.86 1.88 10.30
N THR A 68 13.21 1.94 11.47
CA THR A 68 11.79 2.26 11.63
C THR A 68 11.43 3.61 11.02
N ALA A 69 10.16 3.80 10.65
CA ALA A 69 9.62 4.94 9.93
C ALA A 69 10.31 5.21 8.57
N PRO A 70 10.41 4.21 7.66
CA PRO A 70 11.14 4.34 6.42
C PRO A 70 10.55 5.39 5.46
N THR A 71 11.40 6.18 4.81
CA THR A 71 10.98 7.26 3.88
C THR A 71 11.48 7.07 2.45
N THR A 72 12.22 6.01 2.15
CA THR A 72 12.71 5.75 0.80
C THR A 72 11.59 5.13 -0.05
N LYS A 73 11.19 5.84 -1.12
CA LYS A 73 10.24 5.32 -2.12
C LYS A 73 10.87 4.16 -2.89
N SER A 74 10.14 3.05 -3.00
CA SER A 74 10.62 1.88 -3.74
C SER A 74 9.88 1.70 -5.06
N VAL A 75 8.60 1.39 -4.99
CA VAL A 75 7.71 1.12 -6.12
C VAL A 75 6.34 1.67 -5.78
N GLY A 76 5.62 2.17 -6.77
CA GLY A 76 4.29 2.67 -6.57
C GLY A 76 3.39 2.40 -7.76
N ARG A 77 2.08 2.44 -7.51
CA ARG A 77 1.05 2.28 -8.53
C ARG A 77 0.08 3.44 -8.43
N PHE A 78 -0.15 4.12 -9.56
CA PHE A 78 -1.19 5.11 -9.67
C PHE A 78 -2.53 4.42 -9.87
N MET A 79 -3.53 4.85 -9.10
CA MET A 79 -4.92 4.43 -9.22
C MET A 79 -5.78 5.66 -9.51
N PRO A 80 -6.49 5.70 -10.65
CA PRO A 80 -7.41 6.80 -10.93
C PRO A 80 -8.58 6.75 -9.95
N VAL A 81 -9.14 7.91 -9.61
CA VAL A 81 -10.25 7.99 -8.63
C VAL A 81 -11.46 7.15 -9.04
N ALA A 82 -11.71 6.97 -10.35
CA ALA A 82 -12.80 6.16 -10.87
C ALA A 82 -12.72 4.68 -10.46
N ASP A 83 -11.51 4.16 -10.22
CA ASP A 83 -11.28 2.77 -9.80
C ASP A 83 -11.31 2.63 -8.27
N LEU A 84 -11.19 3.74 -7.53
CA LEU A 84 -11.14 3.76 -6.07
C LEU A 84 -12.54 3.68 -5.43
N VAL A 85 -13.29 2.65 -5.81
CA VAL A 85 -14.63 2.32 -5.29
C VAL A 85 -14.58 1.25 -4.22
N ALA A 86 -15.56 1.22 -3.32
CA ALA A 86 -15.63 0.22 -2.26
C ALA A 86 -15.64 -1.22 -2.83
N GLY A 87 -14.84 -2.09 -2.24
CA GLY A 87 -14.62 -3.47 -2.68
C GLY A 87 -13.57 -3.63 -3.77
N PHE A 88 -13.04 -2.55 -4.34
CA PHE A 88 -12.00 -2.63 -5.35
C PHE A 88 -10.67 -3.08 -4.72
N HIS A 89 -10.05 -4.09 -5.33
CA HIS A 89 -8.80 -4.70 -4.88
C HIS A 89 -7.75 -4.64 -5.99
N PHE A 90 -6.58 -4.12 -5.67
CA PHE A 90 -5.45 -4.09 -6.58
C PHE A 90 -4.14 -4.44 -5.87
N TYR A 91 -3.16 -4.81 -6.70
CA TYR A 91 -1.84 -5.22 -6.26
C TYR A 91 -0.76 -4.25 -6.76
N VAL A 92 0.17 -3.90 -5.88
CA VAL A 92 1.40 -3.17 -6.19
C VAL A 92 2.56 -4.17 -6.06
N PRO A 93 3.19 -4.59 -7.18
CA PRO A 93 4.30 -5.52 -7.13
C PRO A 93 5.40 -5.01 -6.22
N GLY A 94 5.87 -5.86 -5.30
CA GLY A 94 6.96 -5.50 -4.41
C GLY A 94 8.27 -5.31 -5.19
N PRO A 95 9.17 -4.46 -4.70
CA PRO A 95 10.44 -4.17 -5.36
C PRO A 95 11.40 -5.37 -5.26
N HIS A 96 12.31 -5.47 -6.22
CA HIS A 96 13.31 -6.55 -6.25
C HIS A 96 14.29 -6.47 -5.08
N THR A 97 14.53 -5.25 -4.59
CA THR A 97 15.40 -4.96 -3.45
C THR A 97 14.58 -4.26 -2.38
N LEU A 98 14.47 -4.88 -1.22
CA LEU A 98 13.71 -4.37 -0.08
C LEU A 98 14.62 -4.36 1.15
N LEU A 99 14.44 -3.38 2.03
CA LEU A 99 15.16 -3.31 3.31
C LEU A 99 14.28 -3.83 4.45
N GLN A 100 14.85 -3.92 5.65
CA GLN A 100 14.22 -4.56 6.81
C GLN A 100 12.83 -4.02 7.18
N TYR A 101 12.61 -2.70 7.07
CA TYR A 101 11.35 -2.07 7.45
C TYR A 101 10.61 -1.59 6.21
N CYS A 102 9.30 -1.82 6.16
CA CYS A 102 8.42 -1.36 5.08
C CYS A 102 7.11 -0.78 5.57
N ARG A 103 6.61 0.22 4.85
CA ARG A 103 5.30 0.81 5.10
C ARG A 103 4.70 1.35 3.80
N ALA A 104 3.42 1.69 3.81
CA ALA A 104 2.80 2.35 2.66
C ALA A 104 2.94 3.87 2.76
N TRP A 105 2.94 4.54 1.62
CA TRP A 105 2.73 5.98 1.50
C TRP A 105 1.64 6.24 0.47
N TYR A 106 0.65 7.02 0.87
CA TYR A 106 -0.49 7.42 0.05
C TYR A 106 -0.25 8.84 -0.43
N ASP A 107 -0.16 9.01 -1.74
CA ASP A 107 0.17 10.27 -2.41
C ASP A 107 -1.06 10.70 -3.23
N LEU A 108 -1.85 11.62 -2.69
CA LEU A 108 -3.08 12.10 -3.35
C LEU A 108 -2.70 13.10 -4.44
N VAL A 109 -3.06 12.76 -5.67
CA VAL A 109 -2.67 13.56 -6.82
C VAL A 109 -3.62 14.75 -6.96
N SER A 110 -3.01 15.94 -6.99
CA SER A 110 -3.65 17.25 -7.22
C SER A 110 -4.47 17.80 -6.04
N GLU A 111 -5.32 17.00 -5.40
CA GLU A 111 -6.26 17.47 -4.37
C GLU A 111 -6.48 16.44 -3.26
N ALA A 112 -6.75 16.95 -2.05
CA ALA A 112 -7.13 16.15 -0.91
C ALA A 112 -8.52 15.51 -1.12
N ALA A 113 -8.69 14.27 -0.64
CA ALA A 113 -9.99 13.62 -0.59
C ALA A 113 -10.79 14.17 0.60
N THR A 114 -12.12 14.07 0.55
CA THR A 114 -12.99 14.40 1.69
C THR A 114 -13.36 13.18 2.51
N ALA A 115 -13.28 11.99 1.90
CA ALA A 115 -13.45 10.70 2.54
C ALA A 115 -12.73 9.64 1.72
N GLY A 116 -12.43 8.51 2.35
CA GLY A 116 -11.82 7.35 1.71
C GLY A 116 -11.18 6.46 2.76
N LYS A 117 -11.30 5.15 2.59
CA LYS A 117 -10.74 4.17 3.50
C LYS A 117 -10.15 2.98 2.77
N VAL A 118 -9.11 2.40 3.35
CA VAL A 118 -8.42 1.22 2.82
C VAL A 118 -8.07 0.22 3.90
N THR A 119 -8.01 -1.04 3.51
CA THR A 119 -7.24 -2.08 4.18
C THR A 119 -6.02 -2.39 3.31
N VAL A 120 -4.84 -2.45 3.92
CA VAL A 120 -3.56 -2.59 3.21
C VAL A 120 -2.72 -3.63 3.92
N TRP A 121 -2.14 -4.56 3.15
CA TRP A 121 -1.22 -5.55 3.68
C TRP A 121 -0.14 -5.90 2.64
N LEU A 122 0.96 -6.47 3.12
CA LEU A 122 1.96 -7.10 2.27
C LEU A 122 1.68 -8.59 2.17
N GLY A 123 1.70 -9.15 0.96
CA GLY A 123 1.31 -10.54 0.75
C GLY A 123 1.75 -11.09 -0.59
N PRO A 124 1.59 -12.42 -0.79
CA PRO A 124 1.86 -13.04 -2.07
C PRO A 124 0.91 -12.54 -3.16
N ASN A 125 1.34 -12.54 -4.42
CA ASN A 125 0.52 -12.15 -5.57
C ASN A 125 -0.58 -13.18 -5.84
N GLU A 126 -1.61 -13.14 -4.99
CA GLU A 126 -2.81 -13.93 -5.04
C GLU A 126 -3.97 -12.92 -5.04
N ASP A 127 -4.84 -13.03 -6.04
CA ASP A 127 -6.15 -12.36 -6.08
C ASP A 127 -6.22 -10.84 -6.31
N GLY A 128 -5.11 -10.12 -6.50
CA GLY A 128 -5.14 -8.70 -6.89
C GLY A 128 -5.29 -8.49 -8.40
N ALA A 129 -6.14 -7.55 -8.84
CA ALA A 129 -6.13 -7.10 -10.23
C ALA A 129 -4.76 -6.46 -10.56
N LEU A 130 -4.09 -6.96 -11.60
CA LEU A 130 -2.82 -6.42 -12.11
C LEU A 130 -2.96 -5.06 -12.75
#